data_AF-A0A212JMS9-F1
#
_entry.id   AF-A0A212JMS9-F1
#
_cell.length_a   1.000
_cell.length_b   1.000
_cell.length_c   1.000
_cell.angle_alpha   90.00
_cell.angle_beta   90.00
_cell.angle_gamma   90.00
#
_symmetry.space_group_name_H-M   'P 1'
#
loop_
_entity.id
_entity.type
_entity.pdbx_description
1 polymer ?
#
loop_
_entity_poly.entity_id
_entity_poly.type
_entity_poly.pdbx_seq_one_letter_code
_entity_poly.pdbx_strand_id
1 'polypeptide(L)' 'MGRKRVRRLMRLMGLMAVYQKPKTSIPHPEHTRYLYLLRGLSITRPNQVW' A
#
# COMPACT_ATOMS: atom_id res chain seq x y z
N MET A 1 24.85 -11.25 -28.08
CA MET A 1 24.00 -10.04 -28.09
C MET A 1 24.12 -9.33 -26.74
N GLY A 2 24.44 -8.04 -26.69
CA GLY A 2 24.71 -7.32 -25.43
C GLY A 2 23.49 -6.62 -24.82
N ARG A 3 23.43 -6.53 -23.48
CA ARG A 3 22.35 -5.86 -22.69
C ARG A 3 22.06 -4.42 -23.16
N LYS A 4 23.07 -3.69 -23.62
CA LYS A 4 22.93 -2.32 -24.15
C LYS A 4 22.10 -2.28 -25.44
N ARG A 5 22.33 -3.23 -26.37
CA ARG A 5 21.60 -3.31 -27.65
C ARG A 5 20.13 -3.63 -27.44
N VAL A 6 19.84 -4.59 -26.56
CA VAL A 6 18.46 -5.00 -26.22
C VAL A 6 17.69 -3.85 -25.58
N ARG A 7 18.28 -3.13 -24.60
CA ARG A 7 17.66 -1.95 -23.97
C ARG A 7 17.35 -0.83 -24.98
N ARG A 8 18.26 -0.58 -25.95
CA ARG A 8 18.03 0.40 -27.01
C ARG A 8 16.83 0.01 -27.88
N LEU A 9 16.73 -1.24 -28.28
CA LEU A 9 15.62 -1.74 -29.10
C LEU A 9 14.29 -1.66 -28.35
N MET A 10 14.24 -2.08 -27.08
CA MET A 10 13.03 -1.94 -26.25
C MET A 10 12.54 -0.49 -26.18
N ARG A 11 13.44 0.48 -26.05
CA ARG A 11 13.09 1.92 -26.05
C ARG A 11 12.54 2.39 -27.39
N LEU A 12 13.14 1.99 -28.51
CA LEU A 12 12.65 2.34 -29.85
C LEU A 12 11.25 1.75 -30.14
N MET A 13 10.97 0.58 -29.58
CA MET A 13 9.68 -0.10 -29.72
C MET A 13 8.63 0.37 -28.69
N GLY A 14 8.97 1.32 -27.80
CA GLY A 14 8.06 1.79 -26.74
C GLY A 14 7.74 0.74 -25.67
N LEU A 15 8.50 -0.34 -25.58
CA LEU A 15 8.30 -1.41 -24.62
C LEU A 15 8.90 -1.03 -23.27
N MET A 16 8.04 -0.85 -22.26
CA MET A 16 8.43 -0.54 -20.89
C MET A 16 7.89 -1.60 -19.94
N ALA A 17 8.64 -1.89 -18.87
CA ALA A 17 8.14 -2.72 -17.79
C ALA A 17 7.10 -1.93 -16.98
N VAL A 18 5.86 -2.41 -16.96
CA VAL A 18 4.82 -1.91 -16.06
C VAL A 18 4.88 -2.75 -14.80
N TYR A 19 5.38 -2.16 -13.71
CA TYR A 19 5.36 -2.82 -12.40
C TYR A 19 4.03 -2.57 -11.69
N GLN A 20 3.59 -3.55 -10.92
CA GLN A 20 2.40 -3.43 -10.10
C GLN A 20 2.65 -2.39 -9.00
N LYS A 21 1.75 -1.42 -8.83
CA LYS A 21 1.77 -0.52 -7.67
C LYS A 21 1.52 -1.36 -6.41
N PRO A 22 2.25 -1.14 -5.30
CA PRO A 22 1.96 -1.84 -4.05
C PRO A 22 0.52 -1.56 -3.62
N LYS A 23 -0.21 -2.63 -3.26
CA LYS A 23 -1.59 -2.55 -2.77
C LYS A 23 -1.61 -2.09 -1.31
N THR A 24 -1.30 -0.82 -1.07
CA THR A 24 -1.23 -0.25 0.30
C THR A 24 -2.59 -0.12 0.98
N SER A 25 -3.69 -0.21 0.24
CA SER A 25 -5.06 -0.13 0.78
C SER A 25 -5.62 -1.48 1.25
N ILE A 26 -4.96 -2.60 0.92
CA ILE A 26 -5.43 -3.93 1.35
C ILE A 26 -4.64 -4.32 2.60
N PRO A 27 -5.26 -4.35 3.79
CA PRO A 27 -4.60 -4.84 4.99
C PRO A 27 -4.34 -6.35 4.85
N HIS A 28 -3.19 -6.79 5.33
CA HIS A 28 -2.89 -8.21 5.43
C HIS A 28 -3.89 -8.87 6.39
N PRO A 29 -4.42 -10.08 6.10
CA PRO A 29 -5.28 -10.82 7.02
C PRO A 29 -4.72 -10.97 8.45
N GLU A 30 -3.40 -10.99 8.61
CA GLU A 30 -2.71 -11.12 9.89
C GLU A 30 -2.61 -9.79 10.66
N HIS A 31 -2.92 -8.66 10.01
CA HIS A 31 -2.97 -7.36 10.66
C HIS A 31 -4.36 -7.13 11.24
N THR A 32 -4.57 -7.62 12.46
CA THR A 32 -5.78 -7.40 13.24
C THR A 32 -6.08 -5.90 13.32
N ARG A 33 -7.23 -5.48 12.77
CA ARG A 33 -7.73 -4.12 12.94
C ARG A 33 -8.18 -3.98 14.39
N TYR A 34 -7.39 -3.27 15.20
CA TYR A 34 -7.82 -2.82 16.51
C TYR A 34 -8.89 -1.75 16.30
N LEU A 35 -10.14 -2.19 16.22
CA LEU A 35 -11.28 -1.31 16.42
C LEU A 35 -11.09 -0.71 17.80
N TYR A 36 -10.71 0.57 17.83
CA TYR A 36 -10.49 1.32 19.06
C TYR A 36 -11.59 0.97 20.06
N LEU A 37 -11.19 0.60 21.28
CA LEU A 37 -12.02 0.11 22.40
C LEU A 37 -13.13 1.08 22.84
N LEU A 38 -13.32 2.18 22.12
CA LEU A 38 -14.30 3.24 22.38
C LEU A 38 -15.55 3.11 21.52
N ARG A 39 -15.64 2.11 20.63
CA ARG A 39 -16.81 1.93 19.78
C ARG A 39 -18.01 1.44 20.62
N GLY A 40 -18.76 2.38 21.17
CA GLY A 40 -19.90 2.15 22.06
C GLY A 40 -19.76 2.79 23.45
N LEU A 41 -18.65 3.45 23.75
CA LEU A 41 -18.43 4.12 25.03
C LEU A 41 -18.94 5.57 24.97
N SER A 42 -20.00 5.90 25.71
CA SER A 42 -20.41 7.29 25.91
C SER A 42 -19.40 8.01 26.81
N ILE A 43 -18.69 8.99 26.26
CA ILE A 43 -17.79 9.86 27.02
C ILE A 43 -18.64 10.91 27.73
N THR A 44 -18.76 10.80 29.06
CA THR A 44 -19.63 11.67 29.88
C THR A 44 -18.85 12.66 30.73
N ARG A 45 -17.50 12.55 30.79
CA ARG A 45 -16.65 13.38 31.65
C ARG A 45 -15.38 13.83 30.93
N PRO A 46 -14.81 15.01 31.29
CA PRO A 46 -13.50 15.43 30.81
C PRO A 46 -12.41 14.40 31.19
N ASN A 47 -11.41 14.18 30.33
CA ASN A 47 -10.28 13.25 30.51
C ASN A 47 -10.62 11.74 30.54
N GLN A 48 -11.78 11.33 30.01
CA GLN A 48 -12.16 9.91 29.95
C GLN A 48 -11.41 9.11 28.88
N VAL A 49 -10.83 9.79 27.89
CA VAL A 49 -9.97 9.22 26.84
C VAL A 49 -8.78 10.16 26.69
N TRP A 50 -7.58 9.60 26.59
CA TRP A 50 -6.33 10.34 26.44
C TRP A 50 -6.11 10.75 24.99
#